data_AF-A0A2E4J0S8-F1
#
_entry.id   AF-A0A2E4J0S8-F1
#
_cell.length_a   1.000
_cell.length_b   1.000
_cell.length_c   1.000
_cell.angle_alpha   90.00
_cell.angle_beta   90.00
_cell.angle_gamma   90.00
#
_symmetry.space_group_name_H-M   'P 1'
#
loop_
_entity.id
_entity.type
_entity.pdbx_description
1 polymer ?
#
loop_
_entity_poly.entity_id
_entity_poly.type
_entity_poly.pdbx_seq_one_letter_code
_entity_poly.pdbx_strand_id
1 'polypeptide(L)'
;MQKLLRTAARISPLVKFLKREQCFNYMNEKQWRGIRKWAETTDGMAWLESAGLDPLSFHLHHVKAKESGGHYSVYNCVFAPGSANGWWGKLDSREMREYIGEEAARLSDRHAKWATVQAAKGLDQRLFEPDFA
;
A
#
# COMPACT_ATOMS: atom_id res chain seq x y z
N MET A 1 -14.70 -3.98 -17.18
CA MET A 1 -14.18 -2.87 -16.36
C MET A 1 -13.51 -3.47 -15.12
N GLN A 2 -12.18 -3.64 -15.15
CA GLN A 2 -11.41 -4.02 -13.96
C GLN A 2 -10.06 -3.31 -14.04
N LYS A 3 -9.93 -2.20 -13.32
CA LYS A 3 -8.66 -1.51 -13.07
C LYS A 3 -8.43 -1.50 -11.56
N LEU A 4 -8.29 -2.70 -10.99
CA LEU A 4 -7.99 -2.86 -9.56
C LEU A 4 -6.52 -2.50 -9.38
N LEU A 5 -6.26 -1.34 -8.77
CA LEU A 5 -4.91 -0.99 -8.34
C LEU A 5 -4.45 -2.06 -7.34
N ARG A 6 -3.41 -2.79 -7.72
CA ARG A 6 -2.90 -3.91 -6.90
C ARG A 6 -2.30 -3.32 -5.63
N THR A 7 -2.89 -3.65 -4.48
CA THR A 7 -2.30 -3.31 -3.18
C THR A 7 -0.84 -3.75 -3.13
N ALA A 8 0.02 -2.93 -2.54
CA ALA A 8 1.44 -3.23 -2.39
C ALA A 8 1.68 -4.59 -1.70
N ALA A 9 0.75 -5.02 -0.83
CA ALA A 9 0.79 -6.31 -0.15
C ALA A 9 0.76 -7.53 -1.11
N ARG A 10 0.22 -7.40 -2.32
CA ARG A 10 0.13 -8.49 -3.32
C ARG A 10 1.39 -8.61 -4.19
N ILE A 11 2.31 -7.66 -4.09
CA ILE A 11 3.49 -7.60 -4.94
C ILE A 11 4.60 -8.42 -4.28
N SER A 12 4.66 -9.71 -4.60
CA SER A 12 5.63 -10.65 -4.00
C SER A 12 7.09 -10.16 -4.09
N PRO A 13 7.60 -9.63 -5.23
CA PRO A 13 8.95 -9.09 -5.31
C PRO A 13 9.21 -7.91 -4.35
N LEU A 14 8.25 -6.99 -4.24
CA LEU A 14 8.31 -5.87 -3.30
C LEU A 14 8.38 -6.38 -1.86
N VAL A 15 7.50 -7.30 -1.47
CA VAL A 15 7.50 -7.86 -0.10
C VAL A 15 8.83 -8.55 0.23
N LYS A 16 9.40 -9.30 -0.72
CA LYS A 16 10.73 -9.91 -0.57
C LYS A 16 11.82 -8.85 -0.41
N PHE A 17 11.80 -7.79 -1.21
CA PHE A 17 12.71 -6.66 -1.11
C PHE A 17 12.64 -6.00 0.27
N LEU A 18 11.44 -5.67 0.74
CA LEU A 18 11.25 -5.00 2.03
C LEU A 18 11.72 -5.85 3.21
N LYS A 19 11.54 -7.17 3.14
CA LYS A 19 12.04 -8.11 4.14
C LYS A 19 13.57 -8.15 4.15
N ARG A 20 14.20 -8.17 2.98
CA ARG A 20 15.67 -8.15 2.82
C ARG A 20 16.27 -6.85 3.37
N GLU A 21 15.67 -5.71 3.07
CA GLU A 21 16.09 -4.39 3.58
C GLU A 21 15.70 -4.15 5.06
N GLN A 22 15.14 -5.17 5.72
CA GLN A 22 14.67 -5.11 7.11
C GLN A 22 13.70 -3.95 7.36
N CYS A 23 12.92 -3.54 6.36
CA CYS A 23 11.93 -2.47 6.53
C CYS A 23 10.51 -3.00 6.70
N PHE A 24 10.24 -4.24 6.27
CA PHE A 24 8.91 -4.85 6.27
C PHE A 24 8.21 -4.90 7.63
N ASN A 25 8.90 -4.93 8.76
CA ASN A 25 8.25 -4.93 10.07
C ASN A 25 7.75 -3.55 10.51
N TYR A 26 8.27 -2.45 9.94
CA TYR A 26 7.91 -1.10 10.34
C TYR A 26 6.60 -0.64 9.71
N MET A 27 5.82 0.16 10.45
CA MET A 27 4.63 0.85 9.96
C MET A 27 4.81 2.37 9.95
N ASN A 28 5.96 2.83 9.45
CA ASN A 28 6.38 4.24 9.50
C ASN A 28 7.00 4.70 8.17
N GLU A 29 7.52 5.92 8.15
CA GLU A 29 8.19 6.51 6.97
C GLU A 29 9.32 5.64 6.38
N LYS A 30 9.99 4.79 7.17
CA LYS A 30 11.02 3.87 6.66
C LYS A 30 10.43 2.81 5.73
N GLN A 31 9.25 2.30 6.06
CA GLN A 31 8.50 1.38 5.20
C GLN A 31 8.09 2.07 3.90
N TRP A 32 7.57 3.29 4.00
CA TRP A 32 7.16 4.08 2.83
C TRP A 32 8.32 4.37 1.88
N ARG A 33 9.45 4.82 2.41
CA ARG A 33 10.70 5.01 1.64
C ARG A 33 11.21 3.70 1.04
N GLY A 34 11.07 2.58 1.74
CA GLY A 34 11.40 1.25 1.22
C GLY A 34 10.58 0.88 -0.02
N ILE A 35 9.27 1.16 -0.02
CA ILE A 35 8.40 0.94 -1.18
C ILE A 35 8.82 1.82 -2.35
N ARG A 36 9.11 3.11 -2.11
CA ARG A 36 9.60 4.04 -3.15
C ARG A 36 10.94 3.58 -3.74
N LYS A 37 11.90 3.24 -2.89
CA LYS A 37 13.22 2.74 -3.32
C LYS A 37 13.09 1.45 -4.15
N TRP A 38 12.15 0.56 -3.82
CA TRP A 38 11.90 -0.62 -4.65
C TRP A 38 11.39 -0.24 -6.04
N ALA A 39 10.49 0.73 -6.14
CA ALA A 39 9.96 1.21 -7.43
C ALA A 39 11.04 1.81 -8.35
N GLU A 40 12.17 2.25 -7.80
CA GLU A 40 13.34 2.74 -8.53
C GLU A 40 14.29 1.61 -9.01
N THR A 41 14.06 0.36 -8.59
CA THR A 41 14.85 -0.79 -9.06
C THR A 41 14.36 -1.31 -10.41
N THR A 42 15.19 -2.08 -11.11
CA THR A 42 14.79 -2.75 -12.37
C THR A 42 13.53 -3.59 -12.20
N ASP A 43 13.43 -4.38 -11.12
CA ASP A 43 12.25 -5.20 -10.83
C ASP A 43 11.00 -4.33 -10.56
N GLY A 44 11.18 -3.20 -9.87
CA GLY A 44 10.11 -2.26 -9.57
C GLY A 44 9.57 -1.57 -10.83
N MET A 45 10.46 -1.03 -11.66
CA MET A 45 10.11 -0.39 -12.93
C MET A 45 9.40 -1.38 -13.87
N ALA A 46 9.95 -2.58 -14.05
CA ALA A 46 9.34 -3.61 -14.88
C ALA A 46 7.94 -4.02 -14.38
N TRP A 47 7.76 -4.10 -13.06
CA TRP A 47 6.45 -4.38 -12.48
C TRP A 47 5.44 -3.25 -12.73
N LEU A 48 5.85 -1.98 -12.54
CA LEU A 48 5.01 -0.81 -12.78
C LEU A 48 4.52 -0.76 -14.23
N GLU A 49 5.43 -0.94 -15.19
CA GLU A 49 5.09 -1.02 -16.61
C GLU A 49 4.10 -2.15 -16.90
N SER A 50 4.35 -3.35 -16.35
CA SER A 50 3.44 -4.50 -16.51
C SER A 50 2.06 -4.27 -15.90
N ALA A 51 1.97 -3.41 -14.89
CA ALA A 51 0.74 -3.00 -14.24
C ALA A 51 0.03 -1.85 -14.99
N GLY A 52 0.59 -1.36 -16.09
CA GLY A 52 0.07 -0.23 -16.86
C GLY A 52 0.28 1.12 -16.18
N LEU A 53 1.28 1.22 -15.29
CA LEU A 53 1.68 2.45 -14.61
C LEU A 53 2.99 2.97 -15.22
N ASP A 54 3.09 4.29 -15.34
CA ASP A 54 4.34 4.94 -15.74
C ASP A 54 5.26 5.05 -14.51
N PRO A 55 6.48 4.45 -14.54
CA PRO A 55 7.44 4.55 -13.46
C PRO A 55 7.85 5.98 -13.10
N LEU A 56 7.70 6.94 -14.02
CA LEU A 56 8.08 8.34 -13.82
C LEU A 56 6.93 9.21 -13.29
N SER A 57 5.69 8.72 -13.32
CA SER A 57 4.51 9.52 -12.94
C SER A 57 3.51 8.80 -12.04
N PHE A 58 3.83 7.63 -11.49
CA PHE A 58 2.99 6.98 -10.49
C PHE A 58 3.02 7.71 -9.13
N HIS A 59 2.04 7.41 -8.29
CA HIS A 59 2.03 7.77 -6.89
C HIS A 59 1.79 6.55 -6.00
N LEU A 60 2.37 6.60 -4.80
CA LEU A 60 1.93 5.76 -3.69
C LEU A 60 0.80 6.48 -2.97
N HIS A 61 -0.35 5.83 -2.85
CA HIS A 61 -1.51 6.38 -2.15
C HIS A 61 -1.82 5.56 -0.90
N HIS A 62 -2.21 6.25 0.18
CA HIS A 62 -2.74 5.60 1.37
C HIS A 62 -4.21 5.28 1.13
N VAL A 63 -4.59 4.02 1.27
CA VAL A 63 -6.01 3.64 1.09
C VAL A 63 -6.87 4.25 2.20
N LYS A 64 -6.39 4.23 3.44
CA LYS A 64 -7.04 4.82 4.60
C LYS A 64 -6.23 6.00 5.10
N ALA A 65 -6.90 7.12 5.34
CA ALA A 65 -6.31 8.33 5.89
C ALA A 65 -5.77 8.10 7.32
N LYS A 66 -4.73 8.84 7.70
CA LYS A 66 -4.05 8.69 9.00
C LYS A 66 -4.99 8.95 10.18
N GLU A 67 -5.85 9.94 10.03
CA GLU A 67 -6.89 10.35 11.00
C GLU A 67 -7.89 9.22 11.25
N SER A 68 -8.05 8.32 10.28
CA SER A 68 -8.92 7.14 10.34
C SER A 68 -8.16 5.86 10.71
N GLY A 69 -6.93 5.97 11.24
CA GLY A 69 -6.10 4.81 11.60
C GLY A 69 -5.31 4.21 10.42
N GLY A 70 -5.11 4.98 9.35
CA GLY A 70 -4.19 4.63 8.27
C GLY A 70 -2.74 4.64 8.72
N HIS A 71 -1.96 3.66 8.25
CA HIS A 71 -0.54 3.52 8.58
C HIS A 71 0.33 3.43 7.32
N TYR A 72 1.62 3.73 7.45
CA TYR A 72 2.61 3.52 6.40
C TYR A 72 2.95 2.03 6.27
N SER A 73 2.11 1.27 5.59
CA SER A 73 2.21 -0.19 5.45
C SER A 73 1.84 -0.63 4.03
N VAL A 74 2.39 -1.76 3.58
CA VAL A 74 1.99 -2.39 2.32
C VAL A 74 0.50 -2.76 2.30
N TYR A 75 -0.11 -2.99 3.46
CA TYR A 75 -1.53 -3.33 3.60
C TYR A 75 -2.45 -2.10 3.52
N ASN A 76 -1.91 -0.89 3.60
CA ASN A 76 -2.63 0.37 3.47
C ASN A 76 -2.12 1.20 2.27
N CYS A 77 -1.50 0.56 1.28
CA CYS A 77 -0.82 1.22 0.18
C CYS A 77 -1.21 0.62 -1.17
N VAL A 78 -1.44 1.49 -2.14
CA VAL A 78 -1.61 1.15 -3.56
C VAL A 78 -0.68 2.00 -4.41
N PHE A 79 -0.28 1.48 -5.56
CA PHE A 79 0.33 2.25 -6.64
C PHE A 79 -0.79 2.78 -7.54
N ALA A 80 -0.83 4.09 -7.76
CA ALA A 80 -1.86 4.77 -8.54
C ALA A 80 -1.25 5.63 -9.64
N PRO A 81 -1.96 5.88 -10.76
CA PRO A 81 -1.53 6.89 -11.74
C PRO A 81 -1.41 8.29 -11.12
N GLY A 82 -0.48 9.09 -11.64
CA GLY A 82 -0.26 10.51 -11.32
C GLY A 82 -1.55 11.30 -11.13
N SER A 83 -2.39 11.25 -12.16
CA SER A 83 -3.66 11.97 -12.26
C SER A 83 -4.71 11.55 -11.23
N ALA A 84 -4.71 10.29 -10.80
CA ALA A 84 -5.72 9.76 -9.88
C ALA A 84 -5.50 10.28 -8.45
N ASN A 85 -4.25 10.27 -7.97
CA ASN A 85 -3.90 10.77 -6.64
C ASN A 85 -4.19 12.27 -6.48
N GLY A 86 -3.97 13.08 -7.53
CA GLY A 86 -4.29 14.51 -7.51
C GLY A 86 -5.79 14.80 -7.34
N TRP A 87 -6.65 13.91 -7.84
CA TRP A 87 -8.11 14.02 -7.73
C TRP A 87 -8.65 13.60 -6.35
N TRP A 88 -8.05 12.60 -5.70
CA TRP A 88 -8.54 12.08 -4.41
C TRP A 88 -8.21 12.95 -3.20
N GLY A 89 -7.12 13.72 -3.27
CA GLY A 89 -6.67 14.54 -2.14
C GLY A 89 -6.17 13.71 -0.95
N LYS A 90 -6.40 14.21 0.27
CA LYS A 90 -5.92 13.59 1.53
C LYS A 90 -6.93 12.62 2.17
N LEU A 91 -8.11 12.46 1.59
CA LEU A 91 -9.26 11.81 2.24
C LEU A 91 -9.50 10.39 1.73
N ASP A 92 -10.11 9.58 2.61
CA ASP A 92 -10.60 8.24 2.31
C ASP A 92 -12.01 8.31 1.67
N SER A 93 -12.10 8.78 0.42
CA SER A 93 -13.39 9.01 -0.26
C SER A 93 -14.01 7.73 -0.84
N ARG A 94 -15.34 7.75 -1.05
CA ARG A 94 -16.06 6.63 -1.66
C ARG A 94 -15.58 6.39 -3.10
N GLU A 95 -15.39 7.46 -3.86
CA GLU A 95 -14.92 7.41 -5.24
C GLU A 95 -13.53 6.78 -5.36
N MET A 96 -12.63 7.11 -4.44
CA MET A 96 -11.29 6.52 -4.39
C MET A 96 -11.36 5.04 -4.03
N ARG A 97 -12.18 4.65 -3.05
CA ARG A 97 -12.44 3.25 -2.70
C ARG A 97 -13.01 2.43 -3.86
N GLU A 98 -13.99 2.98 -4.57
CA GLU A 98 -14.58 2.38 -5.77
C GLU A 98 -13.52 2.21 -6.88
N TYR A 99 -12.60 3.17 -7.02
CA TYR A 99 -11.53 3.11 -8.01
C TYR A 99 -10.47 2.05 -7.67
N ILE A 100 -9.95 2.02 -6.43
CA ILE A 100 -8.92 1.05 -6.04
C ILE A 100 -9.47 -0.37 -5.95
N GLY A 101 -10.76 -0.51 -5.65
CA GLY A 101 -11.47 -1.76 -5.51
C GLY A 101 -11.66 -2.27 -4.08
N GLU A 102 -12.67 -3.12 -3.93
CA GLU A 102 -13.14 -3.63 -2.64
C GLU A 102 -12.07 -4.46 -1.88
N GLU A 103 -11.25 -5.25 -2.58
CA GLU A 103 -10.18 -6.03 -1.96
C GLU A 103 -9.20 -5.12 -1.19
N ALA A 104 -8.70 -4.07 -1.85
CA ALA A 104 -7.72 -3.14 -1.26
C ALA A 104 -8.33 -2.34 -0.10
N ALA A 105 -9.58 -1.89 -0.27
CA ALA A 105 -10.31 -1.18 0.79
C ALA A 105 -10.51 -2.06 2.03
N ARG A 106 -11.00 -3.29 1.85
CA ARG A 106 -11.23 -4.27 2.93
C ARG A 106 -9.94 -4.66 3.64
N LEU A 107 -8.86 -4.87 2.88
CA LEU A 107 -7.54 -5.19 3.44
C LEU A 107 -7.02 -4.06 4.34
N SER A 108 -7.10 -2.82 3.85
CA SER A 108 -6.68 -1.64 4.61
C SER A 108 -7.50 -1.45 5.89
N ASP A 109 -8.83 -1.59 5.81
CA ASP A 109 -9.72 -1.48 6.98
C ASP A 109 -9.42 -2.54 8.03
N ARG A 110 -9.18 -3.79 7.61
CA ARG A 110 -8.78 -4.87 8.51
C ARG A 110 -7.44 -4.61 9.16
N HIS A 111 -6.46 -4.17 8.39
CA HIS A 111 -5.14 -3.85 8.91
C HIS A 111 -5.19 -2.71 9.93
N ALA A 112 -5.97 -1.65 9.66
CA ALA A 112 -6.19 -0.57 10.61
C ALA A 112 -6.83 -1.06 11.92
N LYS A 113 -7.86 -1.90 11.84
CA LYS A 113 -8.50 -2.50 13.02
C LYS A 113 -7.53 -3.36 13.83
N TRP A 114 -6.75 -4.21 13.15
CA TRP A 114 -5.73 -5.05 13.78
C TRP A 114 -4.65 -4.20 14.47
N ALA A 115 -4.15 -3.15 13.81
CA ALA A 115 -3.12 -2.27 14.35
C ALA A 115 -3.59 -1.59 15.65
N THR A 116 -4.84 -1.12 15.71
CA THR A 116 -5.42 -0.57 16.95
C THR A 116 -5.40 -1.57 18.10
N VAL A 117 -5.69 -2.85 17.84
CA VAL A 117 -5.64 -3.92 18.86
C VAL A 117 -4.19 -4.23 19.29
N GLN A 118 -3.23 -4.11 18.39
CA GLN A 118 -1.81 -4.39 18.67
C GLN A 118 -1.04 -3.19 19.23
N ALA A 119 -1.57 -1.97 19.19
CA ALA A 119 -0.86 -0.76 19.58
C ALA A 119 -0.26 -0.85 21.01
N ALA A 120 -0.93 -1.53 21.94
CA ALA A 120 -0.44 -1.74 23.31
C ALA A 120 0.64 -2.83 23.44
N LYS A 121 0.83 -3.68 22.42
CA LYS A 121 1.74 -4.85 22.41
C LYS A 121 3.00 -4.62 21.58
N GLY A 122 3.07 -3.49 20.87
CA GLY A 122 4.06 -3.22 19.84
C GLY A 122 3.55 -3.61 18.45
N LEU A 123 3.75 -2.71 17.48
CA LEU A 123 3.31 -2.91 16.10
C LEU A 123 4.39 -3.64 15.29
N ASP A 124 4.20 -4.94 15.05
CA ASP A 124 4.96 -5.74 14.09
C ASP A 124 4.02 -6.27 13.00
N GLN A 125 4.01 -5.64 11.82
CA GLN A 125 3.10 -6.03 10.75
C GLN A 125 3.37 -7.43 10.18
N ARG A 126 4.47 -8.10 10.54
CA ARG A 126 4.67 -9.52 10.20
C ARG A 126 3.65 -10.43 10.87
N LEU A 127 3.05 -9.99 11.97
CA LEU A 127 2.01 -10.69 12.71
C LEU A 127 0.61 -10.42 12.16
N PHE A 128 0.48 -9.55 11.14
CA PHE A 128 -0.77 -9.38 10.42
C PHE A 128 -0.92 -10.48 9.38
N GLU A 129 -2.00 -11.26 9.50
CA GLU A 129 -2.36 -12.30 8.55
C GLU A 129 -3.40 -11.75 7.56
N PRO A 130 -2.98 -11.33 6.35
CA PRO A 130 -3.92 -10.86 5.34
C PRO A 130 -4.73 -12.03 4.82
N ASP A 131 -6.04 -11.83 4.70
CA ASP A 131 -6.89 -12.71 3.93
C ASP A 131 -7.10 -12.07 2.56
N PHE A 132 -6.65 -12.76 1.53
CA PHE A 132 -6.79 -12.31 0.16
C PHE A 132 -7.95 -13.00 -0.58
N ALA A 133 -8.80 -13.73 0.15
CA ALA A 133 -10.01 -14.37 -0.38
C ALA A 133 -11.09 -13.36 -0.76
#